data_AF-A0A9D8SC97-F1
#
_entry.id   AF-A0A9D8SC97-F1
#
_cell.length_a   1.000
_cell.length_b   1.000
_cell.length_c   1.000
_cell.angle_alpha   90.00
_cell.angle_beta   90.00
_cell.angle_gamma   90.00
#
_symmetry.space_group_name_H-M   'P 1'
#
loop_
_entity.id
_entity.type
_entity.pdbx_description
1 polymer ?
#
loop_
_entity_poly.entity_id
_entity_poly.type
_entity_poly.pdbx_seq_one_letter_code
_entity_poly.pdbx_strand_id
1 'polypeptide(L)'
;MAECNVVMADVDIDDWSDEATISYINQEDATDYDLNITLHVNRRFKAHELELEITTMTPDSLRYSERVTLPVNVTWDNPSVATCDVELPYRQNVHLRRKGVYNMVITPQQSVVGVEAAGVNFQKKR
;
A
#
# COMPACT_ATOMS: atom_id res chain seq x y z
N MET A 1 4.49 20.68 1.16
CA MET A 1 3.52 19.83 0.45
C MET A 1 4.35 18.72 -0.16
N ALA A 2 4.31 17.52 0.44
CA ALA A 2 4.93 16.35 -0.17
C ALA A 2 4.09 16.01 -1.41
N GLU A 3 4.76 15.70 -2.52
CA GLU A 3 4.07 15.15 -3.69
C GLU A 3 3.54 13.78 -3.28
N CYS A 4 2.21 13.66 -3.20
CA CYS A 4 1.51 12.47 -2.74
C CYS A 4 1.19 11.61 -3.95
N ASN A 5 1.99 10.59 -4.20
CA ASN A 5 1.84 9.68 -5.33
C ASN A 5 1.23 8.37 -4.84
N VAL A 6 -0.10 8.36 -4.67
CA VAL A 6 -0.85 7.17 -4.24
C VAL A 6 -1.28 6.37 -5.48
N VAL A 7 -0.96 5.08 -5.49
CA VAL A 7 -1.43 4.14 -6.51
C VAL A 7 -2.14 2.99 -5.81
N MET A 8 -3.38 2.70 -6.21
CA MET A 8 -4.23 1.67 -5.59
C MET A 8 -4.81 0.74 -6.65
N ALA A 9 -5.16 -0.46 -6.22
CA ALA A 9 -5.93 -1.43 -6.97
C ALA A 9 -7.18 -1.84 -6.16
N ASP A 10 -8.31 -2.00 -6.84
CA ASP A 10 -9.53 -2.56 -6.25
C ASP A 10 -9.31 -4.01 -5.83
N VAL A 11 -9.93 -4.38 -4.71
CA VAL A 11 -9.93 -5.74 -4.17
C VAL A 11 -11.36 -6.16 -3.81
N ASP A 12 -11.57 -7.44 -3.55
CA ASP A 12 -12.88 -7.91 -3.10
C ASP A 12 -13.17 -7.40 -1.68
N ILE A 13 -14.21 -6.57 -1.57
CA ILE A 13 -14.61 -5.91 -0.32
C ILE A 13 -15.13 -6.89 0.75
N ASP A 14 -15.66 -8.03 0.31
CA ASP A 14 -16.24 -9.04 1.18
C ASP A 14 -15.18 -10.05 1.65
N ASP A 15 -14.16 -10.34 0.84
CA ASP A 15 -13.04 -11.23 1.14
C ASP A 15 -11.77 -10.86 0.35
N TRP A 16 -10.99 -9.90 0.85
CA TRP A 16 -9.68 -9.63 0.28
C TRP A 16 -8.71 -10.74 0.70
N SER A 17 -8.50 -11.70 -0.19
CA SER A 17 -7.55 -12.81 -0.06
C SER A 17 -6.59 -12.93 -1.26
N ASP A 18 -6.90 -12.25 -2.37
CA ASP A 18 -6.13 -12.25 -3.61
C ASP A 18 -5.10 -11.10 -3.69
N GLU A 19 -4.26 -11.15 -4.72
CA GLU A 19 -3.20 -10.17 -4.96
C GLU A 19 -3.72 -8.80 -5.45
N ALA A 20 -3.30 -7.73 -4.79
CA ALA A 20 -3.50 -6.36 -5.26
C ALA A 20 -2.25 -5.88 -6.02
N THR A 21 -2.33 -5.79 -7.34
CA THR A 21 -1.20 -5.37 -8.19
C THR A 21 -1.28 -3.90 -8.56
N ILE A 22 -0.22 -3.14 -8.25
CA ILE A 22 -0.08 -1.73 -8.61
C ILE A 22 1.18 -1.49 -9.44
N SER A 23 1.16 -0.44 -10.26
CA SER A 23 2.31 0.01 -11.05
C SER A 23 2.61 1.47 -10.78
N TYR A 24 3.81 1.77 -10.28
CA TYR A 24 4.30 3.13 -10.07
C TYR A 24 5.37 3.48 -11.09
N ILE A 25 5.25 4.65 -11.73
CA ILE A 25 6.25 5.15 -12.68
C ILE A 25 7.17 6.13 -11.96
N ASN A 26 8.38 5.67 -11.65
CA ASN A 26 9.41 6.56 -11.13
C ASN A 26 9.99 7.40 -12.29
N GLN A 27 9.75 8.72 -12.25
CA GLN A 27 10.22 9.66 -13.27
C GLN A 27 11.57 10.30 -12.93
N GLU A 28 12.11 10.09 -11.72
CA GLU A 28 13.36 10.68 -11.26
C GLU A 28 14.41 9.62 -10.96
N ASP A 29 15.69 9.94 -11.15
CA ASP A 29 16.77 9.05 -10.75
C ASP A 29 17.20 9.39 -9.32
N ALA A 30 17.52 8.37 -8.52
CA ALA A 30 18.16 8.50 -7.21
C ALA A 30 17.38 9.40 -6.21
N THR A 31 16.06 9.22 -6.14
CA THR A 31 15.20 9.89 -5.16
C THR A 31 14.85 8.93 -4.02
N ASP A 32 14.86 9.44 -2.80
CA ASP A 32 14.46 8.71 -1.61
C ASP A 32 12.95 8.90 -1.36
N TYR A 33 12.28 7.78 -1.10
CA TYR A 33 10.85 7.73 -0.80
C TYR A 33 10.59 7.09 0.55
N ASP A 34 9.59 7.59 1.25
CA ASP A 34 8.91 6.86 2.31
C ASP A 34 7.66 6.19 1.69
N LEU A 35 7.55 4.87 1.86
CA LEU A 35 6.47 4.05 1.33
C LEU A 35 5.49 3.72 2.45
N ASN A 36 4.24 4.16 2.29
CA ASN A 36 3.15 3.79 3.19
C ASN A 36 2.15 2.94 2.41
N ILE A 37 1.67 1.84 3.01
CA ILE A 37 0.52 1.13 2.45
C ILE A 37 -0.71 1.98 2.69
N THR A 38 -1.50 2.22 1.65
CA THR A 38 -2.78 2.91 1.74
C THR A 38 -3.89 1.92 1.49
N LEU A 39 -4.86 1.88 2.39
CA LEU A 39 -6.06 1.05 2.25
C LEU A 39 -7.29 1.93 2.24
N HIS A 40 -8.17 1.75 1.26
CA HIS A 40 -9.52 2.31 1.29
C HIS A 40 -10.41 1.30 2.01
N VAL A 41 -10.93 1.66 3.18
CA VAL A 41 -11.68 0.73 4.03
C VAL A 41 -13.05 1.25 4.39
N ASN A 42 -13.99 0.33 4.61
CA ASN A 42 -15.32 0.62 5.13
C ASN A 42 -15.48 0.16 6.59
N ARG A 43 -16.65 0.40 7.17
CA ARG A 43 -16.95 0.08 8.58
C ARG A 43 -16.84 -1.38 8.98
N ARG A 44 -16.87 -2.31 8.03
CA ARG A 44 -16.70 -3.74 8.27
C ARG A 44 -15.25 -4.10 8.56
N PHE A 45 -14.31 -3.22 8.22
CA PHE A 45 -12.90 -3.40 8.55
C PHE A 45 -12.69 -3.32 10.07
N LYS A 46 -12.19 -4.42 10.64
CA LYS A 46 -11.94 -4.59 12.09
C LYS A 46 -10.55 -5.14 12.41
N ALA A 47 -9.70 -5.36 11.40
CA ALA A 47 -8.36 -5.85 11.65
C ALA A 47 -7.54 -4.78 12.39
N HIS A 48 -6.89 -5.19 13.48
CA HIS A 48 -5.97 -4.35 14.25
C HIS A 48 -4.52 -4.48 13.76
N GLU A 49 -4.26 -5.52 12.99
CA GLU A 49 -2.96 -5.85 12.43
C GLU A 49 -3.18 -6.54 11.09
N LEU A 50 -2.32 -6.25 10.12
CA LEU A 50 -2.33 -6.86 8.80
C LEU A 50 -0.98 -7.48 8.50
N GLU A 51 -1.00 -8.80 8.28
CA GLU A 51 0.13 -9.52 7.72
C GLU A 51 0.01 -9.50 6.19
N LEU A 52 1.00 -8.87 5.54
CA LEU A 52 1.05 -8.69 4.10
C LEU A 52 2.35 -9.29 3.56
N GLU A 53 2.27 -9.99 2.44
CA GLU A 53 3.42 -10.27 1.59
C GLU A 53 3.47 -9.23 0.48
N ILE A 54 4.57 -8.48 0.43
CA ILE A 54 4.78 -7.41 -0.54
C ILE A 54 5.90 -7.83 -1.48
N THR A 55 5.56 -8.04 -2.74
CA THR A 55 6.53 -8.28 -3.80
C THR A 55 6.73 -7.00 -4.61
N THR A 56 7.98 -6.55 -4.73
CA THR A 56 8.38 -5.44 -5.60
C THR A 56 9.20 -5.97 -6.77
N MET A 57 8.84 -5.57 -7.98
CA MET A 57 9.59 -5.81 -9.21
C MET A 57 10.09 -4.48 -9.75
N THR A 58 11.42 -4.37 -9.87
CA THR A 58 12.10 -3.17 -10.40
C THR A 58 12.02 -3.12 -11.93
N PRO A 59 12.27 -1.95 -12.54
CA PRO A 59 12.34 -1.81 -14.01
C PRO A 59 13.40 -2.73 -14.65
N ASP A 60 14.47 -3.05 -13.92
CA ASP A 60 15.54 -3.97 -14.31
C ASP A 60 15.20 -5.45 -14.05
N SER A 61 13.94 -5.77 -13.75
CA SER A 61 13.43 -7.12 -13.50
C SER A 61 13.97 -7.80 -12.23
N LEU A 62 14.61 -7.07 -11.32
CA LEU A 62 14.89 -7.59 -9.99
C LEU A 62 13.57 -7.72 -9.22
N ARG A 63 13.35 -8.90 -8.66
CA ARG A 63 12.22 -9.19 -7.79
C ARG A 63 12.69 -9.31 -6.35
N TYR A 64 11.98 -8.64 -5.47
CA TYR A 64 12.19 -8.72 -4.04
C TYR A 64 10.83 -8.94 -3.36
N SER A 65 10.76 -9.87 -2.41
CA SER A 65 9.55 -10.16 -1.65
C SER A 65 9.87 -10.15 -0.18
N GLU A 66 9.00 -9.54 0.61
CA GLU A 66 9.07 -9.57 2.07
C GLU A 66 7.69 -9.74 2.69
N ARG A 67 7.65 -10.32 3.88
CA ARG A 67 6.46 -10.40 4.70
C ARG A 67 6.57 -9.39 5.82
N VAL A 68 5.53 -8.57 5.98
CA VAL A 68 5.46 -7.52 6.98
C VAL A 68 4.15 -7.61 7.75
N THR A 69 4.24 -7.22 9.01
CA THR A 69 3.10 -7.13 9.90
C THR A 69 2.91 -5.66 10.26
N LEU A 70 1.81 -5.06 9.80
CA LEU A 70 1.55 -3.64 9.94
C LEU A 70 0.42 -3.41 10.97
N PRO A 71 0.65 -2.61 12.02
CA PRO A 71 -0.40 -2.25 12.96
C PRO A 71 -1.40 -1.32 12.28
N VAL A 72 -2.68 -1.59 12.44
CA VAL A 72 -3.76 -0.82 11.81
C VAL A 72 -4.58 -0.09 12.86
N ASN A 73 -4.66 1.23 12.72
CA ASN A 73 -5.45 2.10 13.58
C ASN A 73 -6.51 2.82 12.75
N VAL A 74 -7.76 2.33 12.81
CA VAL A 74 -8.92 2.99 12.19
C VAL A 74 -9.89 3.41 13.28
N THR A 75 -10.12 4.71 13.37
CA THR A 75 -11.13 5.28 14.27
C THR A 75 -12.29 5.82 13.46
N TRP A 76 -13.51 5.40 13.82
CA TRP A 76 -14.75 5.82 13.17
C TRP A 76 -15.42 6.91 14.01
N ASP A 77 -14.81 8.08 14.10
CA ASP A 77 -15.29 9.17 14.97
C ASP A 77 -16.62 9.78 14.53
N ASN A 78 -16.91 9.74 13.22
CA ASN A 78 -18.14 10.31 12.66
C ASN A 78 -19.09 9.23 12.15
N PRO A 79 -20.31 9.10 12.72
CA PRO A 79 -21.31 8.12 12.31
C PRO A 79 -21.85 8.32 10.88
N SER A 80 -21.51 9.40 10.19
CA SER A 80 -21.86 9.61 8.78
C SER A 80 -20.79 9.13 7.77
N VAL A 81 -19.55 8.86 8.23
CA VAL A 81 -18.44 8.44 7.34
C VAL A 81 -18.54 6.94 7.05
N ALA A 82 -18.81 6.58 5.80
CA ALA A 82 -18.99 5.19 5.37
C ALA A 82 -17.64 4.49 5.09
N THR A 83 -16.70 5.22 4.50
CA THR A 83 -15.37 4.74 4.10
C THR A 83 -14.28 5.75 4.49
N CYS A 84 -13.05 5.29 4.64
CA CYS A 84 -11.90 6.12 5.00
C CYS A 84 -10.61 5.53 4.43
N ASP A 85 -9.65 6.39 4.09
CA ASP A 85 -8.30 5.98 3.73
C ASP A 85 -7.43 5.84 4.98
N VAL A 86 -6.72 4.71 5.06
CA VAL A 86 -5.83 4.38 6.17
C VAL A 86 -4.42 4.26 5.63
N GLU A 87 -3.48 5.00 6.22
CA GLU A 87 -2.07 4.93 5.88
C GLU A 87 -1.30 4.13 6.93
N LEU A 88 -0.59 3.10 6.48
CA LEU A 88 0.21 2.21 7.31
C LEU A 88 1.69 2.40 6.93
N PRO A 89 2.57 2.77 7.88
CA PRO A 89 3.98 2.93 7.57
C PRO A 89 4.60 1.57 7.21
N TYR A 90 5.15 1.43 6.01
CA TYR A 90 5.74 0.17 5.53
C TYR A 90 7.25 0.22 5.48
N ARG A 91 7.82 1.12 4.67
CA ARG A 91 9.27 1.24 4.51
C ARG A 91 9.68 2.69 4.40
N GLN A 92 10.74 3.04 5.09
CA GLN A 92 11.27 4.40 5.11
C GLN A 92 12.63 4.45 4.41
N ASN A 93 12.96 5.59 3.81
CA ASN A 93 14.24 5.81 3.12
C ASN A 93 14.50 4.78 1.99
N VAL A 94 13.48 4.51 1.19
CA VAL A 94 13.59 3.63 0.01
C VAL A 94 14.23 4.40 -1.12
N HIS A 95 15.44 3.99 -1.48
CA HIS A 95 16.18 4.61 -2.56
C HIS A 95 15.84 3.95 -3.91
N LEU A 96 15.00 4.61 -4.72
CA LEU A 96 14.67 4.15 -6.07
C LEU A 96 15.80 4.50 -7.05
N ARG A 97 16.63 3.50 -7.36
CA ARG A 97 17.87 3.67 -8.15
C ARG A 97 17.66 3.98 -9.62
N ARG A 98 16.48 3.70 -10.18
CA ARG A 98 16.24 3.75 -11.63
C ARG A 98 14.92 4.44 -11.93
N LYS A 99 14.90 5.20 -13.03
CA LYS A 99 13.65 5.57 -13.69
C LYS A 99 12.98 4.34 -14.31
N GLY A 100 11.65 4.35 -14.35
CA GLY A 100 10.85 3.32 -14.99
C GLY A 100 9.71 2.82 -14.12
N VAL A 101 9.07 1.75 -14.59
CA VAL A 101 7.90 1.16 -13.92
C VAL A 101 8.34 0.19 -12.84
N TYR A 102 7.93 0.47 -11.61
CA TYR A 102 8.00 -0.44 -10.47
C TYR A 102 6.64 -1.09 -10.31
N ASN A 103 6.58 -2.42 -10.34
CA ASN A 103 5.35 -3.14 -10.06
C ASN A 103 5.40 -3.67 -8.64
N MET A 104 4.34 -3.44 -7.87
CA MET A 104 4.21 -3.97 -6.52
C MET A 104 2.96 -4.82 -6.42
N VAL A 105 3.08 -5.95 -5.75
CA VAL A 105 2.00 -6.88 -5.47
C VAL A 105 1.85 -6.95 -3.96
N ILE A 106 0.66 -6.64 -3.47
CA ILE A 106 0.31 -6.65 -2.04
C ILE A 106 -0.64 -7.82 -1.84
N THR A 107 -0.22 -8.81 -1.07
CA THR A 107 -1.01 -10.03 -0.82
C THR A 107 -1.27 -10.19 0.67
N PRO A 108 -2.52 -10.18 1.13
CA PRO A 108 -2.82 -10.41 2.53
C PRO A 108 -2.55 -11.89 2.87
N GLN A 109 -1.99 -12.16 4.05
CA GLN A 109 -1.70 -13.54 4.48
C GLN A 109 -2.92 -14.23 5.11
N GLN A 110 -4.00 -13.47 5.31
CA GLN A 110 -5.29 -13.93 5.81
C GLN A 110 -6.40 -13.13 5.13
N SER A 111 -7.58 -13.72 4.95
CA SER A 111 -8.75 -13.01 4.43
C SER A 111 -9.05 -11.74 5.23
N VAL A 112 -9.21 -10.63 4.54
CA VAL A 112 -9.51 -9.32 5.14
C VAL A 112 -10.85 -8.81 4.62
N VAL A 113 -11.77 -8.48 5.53
CA VAL A 113 -13.09 -7.94 5.18
C VAL A 113 -13.09 -6.41 5.29
N GLY A 114 -13.77 -5.74 4.35
CA GLY A 114 -14.02 -4.30 4.41
C GLY A 114 -12.90 -3.43 3.85
N VAL A 115 -12.00 -4.00 3.04
CA VAL A 115 -11.03 -3.25 2.23
C VAL A 115 -11.57 -3.18 0.81
N GLU A 116 -11.75 -1.99 0.27
CA GLU A 116 -12.22 -1.76 -1.11
C GLU A 116 -11.06 -1.66 -2.08
N ALA A 117 -9.97 -1.03 -1.66
CA ALA A 117 -8.77 -0.90 -2.46
C ALA A 117 -7.52 -0.93 -1.58
N ALA A 118 -6.44 -1.47 -2.13
CA ALA A 118 -5.14 -1.51 -1.49
C ALA A 118 -4.06 -0.93 -2.42
N GLY A 119 -3.09 -0.23 -1.84
CA GLY A 119 -2.10 0.48 -2.61
C GLY A 119 -0.90 0.95 -1.81
N VAL A 120 -0.08 1.75 -2.46
CA VAL A 120 1.12 2.35 -1.86
C VAL A 120 1.14 3.84 -2.15
N ASN A 121 1.38 4.62 -1.11
CA ASN A 121 1.71 6.03 -1.19
C ASN A 121 3.24 6.19 -1.24
N PHE A 122 3.75 6.72 -2.35
CA PHE A 122 5.15 7.06 -2.53
C PHE A 122 5.38 8.51 -2.10
N GLN A 123 5.77 8.70 -0.85
CA GLN A 123 6.06 10.05 -0.32
C GLN A 123 7.51 10.42 -0.60
N LYS A 124 7.73 11.36 -1.51
CA LYS A 124 9.06 11.87 -1.82
C LYS A 124 9.67 12.57 -0.60
N LYS A 125 10.88 12.19 -0.21
CA LYS A 125 11.63 12.92 0.81
C LYS A 125 12.20 14.20 0.19
N ARG A 126 12.08 15.31 0.93
CA ARG A 126 12.59 16.62 0.53
C ARG A 126 14.10 16.73 0.71
#